data_AF-W6LFC8-F1
#
_entry.id   AF-W6LFC8-F1
#
_cell.length_a   1.000
_cell.length_b   1.000
_cell.length_c   1.000
_cell.angle_alpha   90.00
_cell.angle_beta   90.00
_cell.angle_gamma   90.00
#
_symmetry.space_group_name_H-M   'P 1'
#
loop_
_entity.id
_entity.type
_entity.pdbx_description
1 polymer ?
#
loop_
_entity_poly.entity_id
_entity_poly.type
_entity_poly.pdbx_seq_one_letter_code
_entity_poly.pdbx_strand_id
1 'polypeptide(L)'
;MPHLQACAKAKQSAREANGKIESESEVPWTVESTCIAFGDNENDVRMLVKAARGCLMGNSTEELKKTLKNDVVVVGTNSEDGVAHEIKKAFKL
;
A
#
# COMPACT_ATOMS: atom_id res chain seq x y z
N MET A 1 4.54 14.05 -15.96
CA MET A 1 4.26 14.01 -14.51
C MET A 1 5.22 13.01 -13.84
N PRO A 2 6.37 13.45 -13.32
CA PRO A 2 7.46 12.57 -12.85
C PRO A 2 7.20 11.81 -11.53
N HIS A 3 6.00 11.92 -10.94
CA HIS A 3 5.71 11.42 -9.59
C HIS A 3 5.35 9.93 -9.54
N LEU A 4 5.17 9.28 -10.69
CA LEU A 4 4.88 7.84 -10.79
C LEU A 4 6.12 6.94 -10.84
N GLN A 5 7.31 7.52 -11.02
CA GLN A 5 8.58 6.79 -11.08
C GLN A 5 9.06 6.21 -9.73
N ALA A 6 8.29 6.37 -8.64
CA ALA A 6 8.69 5.91 -7.30
C ALA A 6 8.00 4.62 -6.81
N CYS A 7 6.90 4.16 -7.43
CA CYS A 7 6.15 3.00 -6.91
C CYS A 7 6.83 1.64 -7.15
N ALA A 8 7.82 1.57 -8.05
CA ALA A 8 8.49 0.31 -8.40
C ALA A 8 9.62 -0.13 -7.43
N LYS A 9 9.92 0.63 -6.37
CA LYS A 9 11.01 0.28 -5.42
C LYS A 9 10.57 -0.41 -4.12
N ALA A 10 9.30 -0.80 -3.96
CA ALA A 10 8.77 -1.26 -2.67
C ALA A 10 8.46 -2.77 -2.53
N LYS A 11 8.94 -3.65 -3.43
CA LYS A 11 9.10 -5.09 -3.15
C LYS A 11 10.41 -5.63 -3.73
N GLN A 12 11.53 -5.01 -3.39
CA GLN A 12 12.86 -5.51 -3.73
C GLN A 12 13.27 -6.63 -2.75
N SER A 13 12.58 -7.77 -2.81
CA SER A 13 13.10 -9.09 -2.41
C SER A 13 12.06 -10.18 -2.73
N ALA A 14 11.64 -10.28 -3.98
CA ALA A 14 10.98 -11.47 -4.48
C ALA A 14 11.64 -11.90 -5.79
N ARG A 15 12.80 -12.53 -5.63
CA ARG A 15 13.40 -13.53 -6.51
C ARG A 15 14.10 -13.00 -7.76
N GLU A 16 15.41 -12.90 -7.62
CA GLU A 16 16.38 -12.86 -8.72
C GLU A 16 16.07 -13.96 -9.75
N ALA A 17 15.74 -13.55 -10.97
CA ALA A 17 15.82 -14.40 -12.15
C ALA A 17 16.27 -13.53 -13.33
N ASN A 18 17.52 -13.76 -13.72
CA ASN A 18 18.13 -13.52 -15.03
C ASN A 18 17.70 -12.28 -15.84
N GLY A 19 18.63 -11.31 -15.88
CA GLY A 19 19.15 -10.72 -17.10
C GLY A 19 18.16 -10.32 -18.19
N LYS A 20 17.71 -9.07 -18.15
CA LYS A 20 17.70 -8.09 -19.26
C LYS A 20 17.10 -6.79 -18.72
N ILE A 21 17.83 -5.69 -18.91
CA ILE A 21 17.29 -4.34 -18.70
C ILE A 21 16.39 -4.09 -19.91
N GLU A 22 15.12 -4.40 -19.77
CA GLU A 22 14.12 -4.05 -20.79
C GLU A 22 13.68 -2.60 -20.56
N SER A 23 13.77 -1.82 -21.64
CA SER A 23 13.24 -0.47 -21.81
C SER A 23 11.86 -0.31 -21.18
N GLU A 24 11.58 0.83 -20.56
CA GLU A 24 10.31 1.28 -19.94
C GLU A 24 9.06 0.64 -20.58
N SER A 25 8.77 -0.60 -20.20
CA SER A 25 7.58 -1.32 -20.63
C SER A 25 6.49 -0.92 -19.66
N GLU A 26 5.34 -0.50 -20.22
CA GLU A 26 4.19 -0.02 -19.46
C GLU A 26 3.75 -1.11 -18.48
N VAL A 27 4.22 -1.03 -17.24
CA VAL A 27 3.79 -1.93 -16.17
C VAL A 27 2.28 -1.77 -16.03
N PRO A 28 1.49 -2.84 -16.17
CA PRO A 28 0.04 -2.73 -16.12
C PRO A 28 -0.39 -2.18 -14.75
N TRP A 29 -1.37 -1.28 -14.80
CA TRP A 29 -2.02 -0.74 -13.61
C TRP A 29 -2.82 -1.85 -12.95
N THR A 30 -2.25 -2.48 -11.93
CA THR A 30 -2.94 -3.47 -11.11
C THR A 30 -3.06 -2.98 -9.66
N VAL A 31 -3.91 -3.66 -8.89
CA VAL A 31 -4.13 -3.33 -7.48
C VAL A 31 -2.84 -3.45 -6.68
N GLU A 32 -2.06 -4.50 -6.97
CA GLU A 32 -0.79 -4.84 -6.34
C GLU A 32 0.35 -3.88 -6.68
N SER A 33 0.26 -3.16 -7.81
CA SER A 33 1.31 -2.27 -8.30
C SER A 33 1.03 -0.78 -8.09
N THR A 34 -0.24 -0.37 -8.02
CA THR A 34 -0.61 1.06 -8.12
C THR A 34 -1.64 1.56 -7.11
N CYS A 35 -2.36 0.67 -6.41
CA CYS A 35 -3.42 1.10 -5.50
C CYS A 35 -2.95 1.30 -4.06
N ILE A 36 -3.51 2.32 -3.41
CA ILE A 36 -3.50 2.50 -1.97
C ILE A 36 -4.90 2.13 -1.47
N ALA A 37 -4.98 1.24 -0.49
CA ALA A 37 -6.24 0.79 0.11
C ALA A 37 -6.31 1.20 1.57
N PHE A 38 -7.51 1.56 2.04
CA PHE A 38 -7.78 1.93 3.43
C PHE A 38 -8.90 1.05 3.98
N GLY A 39 -8.82 0.68 5.26
CA GLY A 39 -9.82 -0.15 5.91
C GLY A 39 -9.55 -0.31 7.39
N ASP A 40 -10.55 -0.79 8.13
CA ASP A 40 -10.49 -0.90 9.59
C ASP A 40 -11.11 -2.19 10.13
N ASN A 41 -11.82 -2.94 9.28
CA ASN A 41 -12.55 -4.15 9.65
C ASN A 41 -12.13 -5.38 8.84
N GLU A 42 -12.62 -6.54 9.25
CA GLU A 42 -12.25 -7.84 8.65
C GLU A 42 -12.63 -7.95 7.17
N ASN A 43 -13.71 -7.32 6.74
CA ASN A 43 -14.14 -7.29 5.35
C ASN A 43 -13.12 -6.58 4.43
N ASP A 44 -12.24 -5.74 4.98
CA ASP A 44 -11.24 -4.99 4.23
C ASP A 44 -9.93 -5.76 4.03
N VAL A 45 -9.71 -6.85 4.80
CA VAL A 45 -8.44 -7.61 4.82
C VAL A 45 -7.94 -7.97 3.44
N ARG A 46 -8.82 -8.52 2.58
CA ARG A 46 -8.44 -8.96 1.24
C ARG A 46 -7.99 -7.81 0.36
N MET A 47 -8.62 -6.64 0.50
CA MET A 47 -8.25 -5.44 -0.25
C MET A 47 -6.93 -4.86 0.27
N LEU A 48 -6.79 -4.78 1.59
CA LEU A 48 -5.61 -4.25 2.27
C LEU A 48 -4.33 -5.03 1.95
N VAL A 49 -4.38 -6.36 2.00
CA VAL A 49 -3.23 -7.23 1.72
C VAL A 49 -2.87 -7.23 0.23
N LYS A 50 -3.86 -7.04 -0.66
CA LYS A 50 -3.64 -7.07 -2.11
C LYS A 50 -3.08 -5.76 -2.67
N ALA A 51 -3.40 -4.62 -2.06
CA ALA A 51 -2.96 -3.32 -2.53
C ALA A 51 -1.43 -3.18 -2.50
N ALA A 52 -0.89 -2.36 -3.41
CA ALA A 52 0.51 -1.93 -3.35
C ALA A 52 0.86 -1.31 -2.00
N ARG A 53 -0.11 -0.60 -1.40
CA ARG A 53 -0.04 -0.07 -0.04
C ARG A 53 -1.37 -0.26 0.67
N GLY A 54 -1.44 -1.23 1.58
CA GLY A 54 -2.56 -1.38 2.52
C GLY A 54 -2.37 -0.48 3.75
N CYS A 55 -3.40 0.29 4.09
CA CYS A 55 -3.43 1.18 5.24
C CYS A 55 -4.55 0.77 6.20
N LEU A 56 -4.17 0.21 7.35
CA LEU A 56 -5.10 -0.19 8.41
C LEU A 56 -5.34 0.99 9.35
N MET A 57 -6.59 1.37 9.57
CA MET A 57 -6.93 2.52 10.41
C MET A 57 -6.63 2.27 11.88
N GLY A 58 -6.26 3.32 12.62
CA GLY A 58 -5.91 3.21 14.04
C GLY A 58 -7.05 2.72 14.94
N ASN A 59 -8.30 2.90 14.52
CA ASN A 59 -9.50 2.45 15.24
C ASN A 59 -9.86 0.97 14.94
N SER A 60 -9.05 0.25 14.16
CA SER A 60 -9.23 -1.19 13.95
C SER A 60 -9.02 -1.98 15.24
N THR A 61 -9.52 -3.22 15.28
CA THR A 61 -9.33 -4.10 16.44
C THR A 61 -7.85 -4.45 16.64
N GLU A 62 -7.45 -4.68 17.89
CA GLU A 62 -6.07 -5.07 18.24
C GLU A 62 -5.69 -6.44 17.65
N GLU A 63 -6.67 -7.34 17.49
CA GLU A 63 -6.47 -8.62 16.82
C GLU A 63 -6.13 -8.41 15.33
N LEU A 64 -6.87 -7.54 14.64
CA LEU A 64 -6.62 -7.24 13.24
C LEU A 64 -5.25 -6.58 13.03
N LYS A 65 -4.87 -5.65 13.92
CA LYS A 65 -3.52 -5.03 13.91
C LYS A 65 -2.42 -6.08 14.08
N LYS A 66 -2.59 -7.03 14.99
CA LYS A 66 -1.60 -8.10 15.23
C LYS A 66 -1.48 -9.04 14.03
N THR A 67 -2.62 -9.40 13.42
CA THR A 67 -2.68 -10.30 12.26
C THR A 67 -2.03 -9.67 11.04
N LEU A 68 -2.28 -8.39 10.76
CA LEU A 68 -1.82 -7.71 9.55
C LEU A 68 -0.51 -6.93 9.70
N LYS A 69 0.13 -6.94 10.88
CA LYS A 69 1.30 -6.09 11.20
C LYS A 69 2.45 -6.10 10.18
N ASN A 70 2.58 -7.17 9.39
CA ASN A 70 3.62 -7.32 8.37
C ASN A 70 3.16 -6.98 6.96
N ASP A 71 1.86 -6.88 6.72
CA ASP A 71 1.25 -6.71 5.40
C ASP A 71 0.74 -5.28 5.17
N VAL A 72 0.45 -4.53 6.24
CA VAL A 72 -0.14 -3.17 6.16
C VAL A 72 0.60 -2.15 7.01
N VAL A 73 0.38 -0.87 6.68
CA VAL A 73 0.79 0.27 7.49
C VAL A 73 -0.38 0.69 8.39
N VAL A 74 -0.17 0.80 9.69
CA VAL A 74 -1.18 1.37 10.59
C VAL A 74 -1.15 2.90 10.47
N VAL A 75 -2.30 3.50 10.18
CA VAL A 75 -2.49 4.97 10.07
C VAL A 75 -3.33 5.49 11.25
N GLY A 76 -3.59 6.79 11.28
CA GLY A 76 -4.46 7.41 12.31
C GLY A 76 -5.88 6.84 12.30
N THR A 77 -6.66 7.18 13.31
CA THR A 77 -8.08 6.79 13.38
C THR A 77 -8.92 7.58 12.38
N ASN A 78 -10.17 7.12 12.16
CA ASN A 78 -11.16 7.88 11.39
C ASN A 78 -11.47 9.27 11.99
N SER A 79 -11.31 9.44 13.31
CA SER A 79 -11.59 10.68 14.03
C SER A 79 -10.41 11.66 14.02
N GLU A 80 -9.22 11.20 13.59
CA GLU A 80 -7.99 11.98 13.46
C GLU A 80 -7.65 12.25 11.99
N ASP A 81 -8.62 12.14 11.08
CA ASP A 81 -8.40 12.31 9.63
C ASP A 81 -7.29 11.41 9.06
N GLY A 82 -7.13 10.19 9.60
CA GLY A 82 -6.02 9.28 9.27
C GLY A 82 -5.85 9.02 7.78
N VAL A 83 -6.95 8.87 7.04
CA VAL A 83 -6.94 8.73 5.57
C VAL A 83 -6.39 9.99 4.89
N ALA A 84 -6.85 11.17 5.29
CA ALA A 84 -6.44 12.42 4.65
C ALA A 84 -4.95 12.71 4.87
N HIS A 85 -4.44 12.45 6.07
CA HIS A 85 -3.02 12.57 6.37
C HIS A 85 -2.16 11.64 5.52
N GLU A 86 -2.60 10.39 5.33
CA GLU A 86 -1.86 9.43 4.53
C GLU A 86 -1.90 9.76 3.03
N ILE A 87 -3.02 10.25 2.51
CA ILE A 87 -3.12 10.75 1.13
C ILE A 87 -2.19 11.94 0.92
N LYS A 88 -2.20 12.93 1.82
CA LYS A 88 -1.28 14.08 1.76
C LYS A 88 0.18 13.64 1.74
N LYS A 89 0.55 12.66 2.57
CA LYS A 89 1.89 12.08 2.61
C LYS A 89 2.26 11.36 1.32
N ALA A 90 1.35 10.54 0.78
CA ALA A 90 1.59 9.76 -0.44
C ALA A 90 1.78 10.65 -1.68
N PHE A 91 0.99 11.71 -1.80
CA PHE A 91 0.99 12.60 -2.95
C PHE A 91 1.77 13.90 -2.75
N LYS A 92 2.34 14.11 -1.56
CA LYS A 92 3.05 15.34 -1.16
C LYS A 92 2.20 16.60 -1.36
N LEU A 93 0.95 16.53 -0.91
CA LEU A 93 -0.03 17.62 -0.96
C LEU A 93 0.11 18.59 0.22
#